data_AF-A0AAW9EDI7-F1
#
_entry.id   AF-A0AAW9EDI7-F1
#
_cell.length_a   1.000
_cell.length_b   1.000
_cell.length_c   1.000
_cell.angle_alpha   90.00
_cell.angle_beta   90.00
_cell.angle_gamma   90.00
#
_symmetry.space_group_name_H-M   'P 1'
#
loop_
_entity.id
_entity.type
_entity.pdbx_description
1 polymer ?
#
loop_
_entity_poly.entity_id
_entity_poly.type
_entity_poly.pdbx_seq_one_letter_code
_entity_poly.pdbx_strand_id
1 'polypeptide(L)'
;FIVGSFFCILRTVPNRLLSSLGAIYVELFRNVPLIVQFFTWYLVIPELLPQAIGDWFKMDLTPNIQFFVSSALCLGLFTAARMCEQVRAAINSLPRGQKAAGLALGLT
;
A
#
# COMPACT_ATOMS: atom_id res chain seq x y z
N PHE A 1 5.30 -6.39 -3.86
CA PHE A 1 4.57 -7.65 -3.64
C PHE A 1 4.24 -7.84 -2.15
N ILE A 2 5.23 -8.05 -1.27
CA ILE A 2 5.01 -8.33 0.17
C ILE A 2 4.10 -7.31 0.87
N VAL A 3 4.45 -6.02 0.78
CA VAL A 3 3.66 -4.93 1.41
C VAL A 3 2.23 -4.89 0.87
N GLY A 4 2.06 -5.03 -0.44
CA GLY A 4 0.73 -5.07 -1.08
C GLY A 4 -0.10 -6.27 -0.65
N SER A 5 0.48 -7.46 -0.59
CA SER A 5 -0.22 -8.65 -0.11
C SER A 5 -0.64 -8.51 1.35
N PHE A 6 0.23 -7.97 2.20
CA PHE A 6 -0.05 -7.75 3.62
C PHE A 6 -1.24 -6.81 3.83
N PHE A 7 -1.20 -5.59 3.26
CA PHE A 7 -2.30 -4.63 3.39
C PHE A 7 -3.59 -5.09 2.69
N CYS A 8 -3.47 -5.89 1.63
CA CYS A 8 -4.62 -6.50 0.96
C CYS A 8 -5.35 -7.48 1.88
N ILE A 9 -4.61 -8.37 2.54
CA ILE A 9 -5.17 -9.36 3.49
C ILE A 9 -5.83 -8.64 4.65
N LEU A 10 -5.17 -7.62 5.22
CA LEU A 10 -5.75 -6.78 6.28
C LEU A 10 -7.10 -6.18 5.89
N ARG A 11 -7.32 -5.87 4.61
CA ARG A 11 -8.60 -5.32 4.14
C ARG A 11 -9.70 -6.38 4.00
N THR A 12 -9.36 -7.65 3.76
CA THR A 12 -10.33 -8.73 3.53
C THR A 12 -10.71 -9.49 4.80
N VAL A 13 -10.01 -9.28 5.91
CA VAL A 13 -10.38 -9.91 7.19
C VAL A 13 -11.73 -9.39 7.73
N PRO A 14 -12.49 -10.23 8.46
CA PRO A 14 -13.79 -9.86 9.02
C PRO A 14 -13.71 -8.81 10.15
N ASN A 15 -12.53 -8.63 10.76
CA ASN A 15 -12.36 -7.64 11.82
C ASN A 15 -12.38 -6.21 11.25
N ARG A 16 -13.38 -5.43 11.65
CA ARG A 16 -13.60 -4.05 11.17
C ARG A 16 -12.41 -3.13 11.41
N LEU A 17 -11.72 -3.23 12.56
CA LEU A 17 -10.57 -2.37 12.87
C LEU A 17 -9.40 -2.62 11.90
N LEU A 18 -9.06 -3.90 11.68
CA LEU A 18 -8.00 -4.29 10.77
C LEU A 18 -8.35 -3.92 9.31
N SER A 19 -9.61 -4.15 8.91
CA SER A 19 -10.09 -3.78 7.58
C SER A 19 -10.04 -2.26 7.35
N SER A 20 -10.37 -1.46 8.37
CA SER A 20 -10.27 0.01 8.32
C SER A 20 -8.84 0.51 8.16
N LEU A 21 -7.84 -0.11 8.82
CA LEU A 21 -6.43 0.25 8.62
C LEU A 21 -5.98 0.03 7.17
N GLY A 22 -6.35 -1.12 6.60
CA GLY A 22 -6.13 -1.39 5.17
C GLY A 22 -6.87 -0.40 4.26
N ALA A 23 -8.07 0.03 4.65
CA ALA A 23 -8.85 1.02 3.92
C ALA A 23 -8.18 2.39 3.88
N ILE A 24 -7.72 2.90 5.03
CA ILE A 24 -7.00 4.17 5.16
C ILE A 24 -5.75 4.17 4.28
N TYR A 25 -4.93 3.11 4.39
CA TYR A 25 -3.73 2.97 3.56
C TYR A 25 -4.07 3.07 2.07
N VAL A 26 -5.01 2.24 1.59
CA VAL A 26 -5.36 2.23 0.15
C VAL A 26 -5.93 3.58 -0.31
N GLU A 27 -6.79 4.22 0.50
CA GLU A 27 -7.39 5.51 0.13
C GLU A 27 -6.33 6.61 0.01
N LEU A 28 -5.36 6.66 0.93
CA LEU A 28 -4.25 7.61 0.86
C LEU A 28 -3.43 7.41 -0.42
N PHE A 29 -2.99 6.19 -0.70
CA PHE A 29 -2.06 5.93 -1.80
C PHE A 29 -2.73 5.83 -3.18
N ARG A 30 -4.04 5.54 -3.26
CA ARG A 30 -4.75 5.44 -4.54
C ARG A 30 -5.25 6.79 -5.06
N ASN A 31 -5.65 7.67 -4.15
CA ASN A 31 -6.35 8.92 -4.50
C ASN A 31 -5.39 10.11 -4.70
N VAL A 32 -4.18 10.06 -4.15
CA VAL A 32 -3.17 11.10 -4.34
C VAL A 32 -2.40 10.88 -5.66
N PRO A 33 -2.19 11.91 -6.49
CA PRO A 33 -1.40 11.79 -7.72
C PRO A 33 0.02 11.24 -7.47
N LEU A 34 0.50 10.35 -8.35
CA LEU A 34 1.80 9.70 -8.20
C LEU A 34 2.95 10.71 -8.11
N ILE A 35 2.89 11.79 -8.88
CA ILE A 35 3.91 12.85 -8.86
C ILE A 35 3.97 13.58 -7.51
N VAL A 36 2.81 13.83 -6.90
CA VAL A 36 2.72 14.44 -5.56
C VAL A 36 3.34 13.51 -4.54
N GLN A 37 3.02 12.21 -4.61
CA GLN A 37 3.65 11.22 -3.73
C GLN A 37 5.16 11.18 -3.91
N PHE A 38 5.66 11.21 -5.14
CA PHE A 38 7.09 11.23 -5.40
C PHE A 38 7.78 12.42 -4.74
N PHE A 39 7.22 13.63 -4.89
CA PHE A 39 7.76 14.82 -4.21
C PHE A 39 7.63 14.73 -2.70
N THR A 40 6.57 14.13 -2.16
CA THR A 40 6.46 13.88 -0.72
C THR A 40 7.63 13.02 -0.23
N TRP A 41 7.93 11.90 -0.90
CA TRP A 41 9.05 11.03 -0.51
C TRP A 41 10.42 11.68 -0.67
N TYR A 42 10.62 12.45 -1.75
CA TYR A 42 11.92 13.04 -2.08
C TYR A 42 12.23 14.33 -1.31
N LEU A 43 11.21 15.18 -1.07
CA LEU A 43 11.38 16.52 -0.50
C LEU A 43 10.81 16.67 0.91
N VAL A 44 9.66 16.06 1.20
CA VAL A 44 8.94 16.32 2.45
C VAL A 44 9.35 15.34 3.55
N ILE A 45 9.40 14.04 3.26
CA ILE A 45 9.72 13.01 4.25
C ILE A 45 11.09 13.21 4.90
N PRO A 46 12.19 13.54 4.18
CA PRO A 46 13.49 13.79 4.79
C PRO A 46 13.49 14.96 5.79
N GLU A 47 12.60 15.95 5.62
CA GLU A 47 12.46 17.08 6.54
C GLU A 47 11.66 16.73 7.81
N LEU A 48 10.83 15.69 7.74
CA LEU A 48 10.04 15.21 8.88
C LEU A 48 10.77 14.15 9.72
N LEU A 49 11.84 13.57 9.18
CA LEU A 49 12.67 12.60 9.89
C LEU A 49 13.61 13.29 10.89
N PRO A 50 14.12 12.56 11.91
CA PRO A 50 15.19 13.06 12.75
C PRO A 50 16.35 13.60 11.92
N GLN A 51 16.92 14.73 12.34
CA GLN A 51 17.90 15.50 11.56
C GLN A 51 19.04 14.64 11.00
N ALA A 52 19.59 13.72 11.79
CA ALA A 52 20.64 12.81 11.33
C ALA A 52 20.23 11.94 10.13
N ILE A 53 18.99 11.46 10.08
CA ILE A 53 18.48 10.61 8.99
C ILE A 53 18.13 11.47 7.76
N GLY A 54 17.53 12.64 7.99
CA GLY A 54 17.21 13.58 6.93
C GLY A 54 18.47 14.10 6.22
N ASP A 55 19.50 14.47 6.98
CA ASP A 55 20.77 14.96 6.45
C ASP A 55 21.55 13.83 5.76
N TRP A 56 21.55 12.62 6.32
CA TRP A 56 22.12 11.45 5.64
C TRP A 56 21.47 11.23 4.26
N PHE A 57 20.14 11.30 4.18
CA PHE A 57 19.44 11.14 2.92
C PHE A 57 19.72 12.28 1.92
N LYS A 58 19.78 13.53 2.40
CA LYS A 58 19.93 14.73 1.56
C LYS A 58 21.37 15.00 1.12
N MET A 59 22.34 14.78 2.01
CA MET A 59 23.73 15.21 1.86
C MET A 59 24.69 14.06 1.55
N ASP A 60 24.52 12.90 2.19
CA ASP A 60 25.48 11.79 2.06
C ASP A 60 25.13 10.85 0.89
N LEU A 61 23.86 10.74 0.52
CA LEU A 61 23.43 9.90 -0.59
C LEU A 61 23.66 10.61 -1.94
N THR A 62 24.24 9.88 -2.90
CA THR A 62 24.32 10.33 -4.30
C THR A 62 22.90 10.57 -4.87
N PRO A 63 22.66 11.63 -5.65
CA PRO A 63 21.33 11.96 -6.18
C PRO A 63 20.63 10.78 -6.85
N ASN A 64 21.34 9.98 -7.66
CA ASN A 64 20.76 8.81 -8.34
C ASN A 64 20.14 7.80 -7.36
N ILE A 65 20.77 7.59 -6.20
CA ILE A 65 20.28 6.68 -5.16
C ILE A 65 19.05 7.28 -4.48
N GLN A 66 19.07 8.57 -4.17
CA GLN A 66 17.90 9.26 -3.60
C GLN A 66 16.67 9.16 -4.52
N PHE A 67 16.86 9.43 -5.82
CA PHE A 67 15.82 9.29 -6.85
C PHE A 67 15.32 7.85 -6.92
N PHE A 68 16.22 6.88 -6.95
CA PHE A 68 15.87 5.46 -7.00
C PHE A 68 15.07 5.02 -5.77
N VAL A 69 15.53 5.34 -4.55
CA VAL A 69 14.83 4.95 -3.31
C VAL A 69 13.45 5.62 -3.23
N SER A 70 13.37 6.92 -3.53
CA SER A 70 12.10 7.66 -3.48
C SER A 70 11.10 7.15 -4.51
N SER A 71 11.55 6.87 -5.73
CA SER A 71 10.69 6.33 -6.79
C SER A 71 10.29 4.88 -6.51
N ALA A 72 11.20 4.04 -6.00
CA ALA A 72 10.89 2.67 -5.61
C ALA A 72 9.85 2.60 -4.48
N LEU A 73 9.98 3.45 -3.45
CA LEU A 73 9.00 3.56 -2.37
C LEU A 73 7.66 4.09 -2.88
N CYS A 74 7.68 5.20 -3.61
CA CYS A 74 6.48 5.83 -4.17
C CYS A 74 5.69 4.85 -5.06
N LEU A 75 6.35 4.30 -6.09
CA LEU A 75 5.73 3.40 -7.04
C LEU A 75 5.31 2.08 -6.37
N GLY A 76 6.14 1.56 -5.46
CA GLY A 76 5.85 0.34 -4.73
C GLY A 76 4.59 0.44 -3.89
N LEU A 77 4.44 1.53 -3.11
CA LEU A 77 3.27 1.75 -2.27
C LEU A 77 2.02 2.09 -3.09
N PHE A 78 2.15 2.90 -4.14
CA PHE A 78 1.05 3.20 -5.05
C PHE A 78 0.51 1.93 -5.73
N THR A 79 1.41 1.11 -6.28
CA THR A 79 1.04 -0.13 -6.99
C THR A 79 0.45 -1.15 -6.04
N ALA A 80 1.01 -1.27 -4.82
CA ALA A 80 0.48 -2.13 -3.78
C ALA A 80 -0.98 -1.77 -3.42
N ALA A 81 -1.28 -0.49 -3.22
CA ALA A 81 -2.64 -0.03 -2.94
C ALA A 81 -3.63 -0.32 -4.09
N ARG A 82 -3.19 -0.13 -5.35
CA ARG A 82 -4.00 -0.47 -6.54
C ARG A 82 -4.28 -1.97 -6.63
N MET A 83 -3.27 -2.81 -6.37
CA MET A 83 -3.42 -4.26 -6.37
C MET A 83 -4.39 -4.74 -5.29
N CYS A 84 -4.35 -4.15 -4.08
CA CYS A 84 -5.31 -4.47 -3.01
C CYS A 84 -6.76 -4.32 -3.48
N GLU A 85 -7.04 -3.26 -4.24
CA GLU A 85 -8.39 -2.97 -4.72
C GLU A 85 -8.82 -3.88 -5.86
N GLN A 86 -7.88 -4.27 -6.72
CA GLN A 86 -8.13 -5.28 -7.75
C GLN A 86 -8.49 -6.63 -7.12
N VAL A 87 -7.73 -7.07 -6.11
CA VAL A 87 -8.02 -8.33 -5.39
C VAL A 87 -9.36 -8.25 -4.65
N ARG A 88 -9.64 -7.15 -3.97
CA ARG A 88 -10.93 -6.94 -3.29
C ARG A 88 -12.09 -6.97 -4.27
N ALA A 89 -11.98 -6.29 -5.41
CA ALA A 89 -12.98 -6.32 -6.47
C ALA A 89 -13.16 -7.73 -7.03
N ALA A 90 -12.07 -8.47 -7.24
CA ALA A 90 -12.11 -9.86 -7.68
C ALA A 90 -12.87 -10.76 -6.68
N ILE A 91 -12.58 -10.68 -5.38
CA ILE A 91 -13.29 -11.44 -4.34
C ILE A 91 -14.79 -11.11 -4.35
N ASN A 92 -15.14 -9.83 -4.43
CA ASN A 92 -16.55 -9.38 -4.42
C ASN A 92 -17.31 -9.70 -5.71
N SER A 93 -16.61 -9.98 -6.82
CA SER A 93 -17.21 -10.37 -8.08
C SER A 93 -17.69 -11.83 -8.11
N LEU A 94 -17.29 -12.66 -7.14
CA LEU A 94 -17.68 -14.07 -7.09
C LEU A 94 -19.19 -14.23 -6.80
N PRO A 95 -19.90 -15.13 -7.52
CA PRO A 95 -21.29 -15.43 -7.24
C PRO A 95 -21.49 -15.93 -5.81
N ARG A 96 -22.57 -15.48 -5.14
CA ARG A 96 -22.88 -15.89 -3.76
C ARG A 96 -23.00 -17.42 -3.58
N GLY A 97 -23.42 -18.14 -4.63
CA GLY A 97 -23.52 -19.60 -4.65
C GLY A 97 -22.18 -20.32 -4.43
N GLN A 98 -21.06 -19.73 -4.85
CA GLN A 98 -19.72 -20.31 -4.63
C GLN A 98 -19.35 -20.35 -3.14
N LYS A 99 -19.69 -19.28 -2.40
CA LYS A 99 -19.49 -19.25 -0.95
C LYS A 99 -20.37 -20.27 -0.23
N ALA A 100 -21.62 -20.43 -0.67
CA ALA A 100 -22.55 -21.42 -0.11
C ALA A 100 -22.11 -22.87 -0.38
N ALA A 101 -21.59 -23.15 -1.58
CA ALA A 101 -21.06 -24.46 -1.92
C ALA A 101 -19.83 -24.83 -1.07
N GLY A 102 -18.92 -23.88 -0.82
CA GLY A 102 -17.77 -24.10 0.06
C GLY A 102 -18.18 -24.46 1.50
N LEU A 103 -19.18 -23.75 2.04
CA LEU A 103 -19.76 -24.05 3.35
C LEU A 103 -20.42 -25.44 3.39
N ALA A 104 -21.11 -25.85 2.31
CA ALA A 104 -21.73 -27.17 2.20
C ALA A 104 -20.70 -28.32 2.14
N LEU A 105 -19.48 -28.03 1.66
CA LEU A 105 -18.34 -28.96 1.66
C LEU A 105 -17.56 -28.96 2.98
N GLY A 106 -17.96 -28.15 3.97
CA GLY A 106 -17.30 -28.07 5.28
C GLY A 106 -16.10 -27.12 5.34
N LEU A 107 -15.92 -26.24 4.36
CA LEU A 107 -14.91 -25.18 4.42
C LEU A 107 -15.44 -24.01 5.28
N THR A 108 -14.74 -23.67 6.37
CA THR A 108 -15.08 -22.60 7.34
C THR A 108 -14.21 -21.37 7.19
#